data_AF-A0A968IPJ1-F1
#
_entry.id   AF-A0A968IPJ1-F1
#
_cell.length_a   1.000
_cell.length_b   1.000
_cell.length_c   1.000
_cell.angle_alpha   90.00
_cell.angle_beta   90.00
_cell.angle_gamma   90.00
#
_symmetry.space_group_name_H-M   'P 1'
#
loop_
_entity.id
_entity.type
_entity.pdbx_description
1 polymer ?
#
loop_
_entity_poly.entity_id
_entity_poly.type
_entity_poly.pdbx_seq_one_letter_code
_entity_poly.pdbx_strand_id
1 'polypeptide(L)'
;MDNDRPILQCPNYLCQALNPEGHKFCHKCRTPLPKLFLWAVGLEGYRLGEVLGDRYLVKADQILLDTKPGLPLEMPGEPPRHWESYLRLFPYRLHVPQIHGWVCEKGRSNSPILLLEGAPIFPIGERQADARLASVELAGHLMPELTSLWGQSFPLRQLNWLWQMAALWQPLSSEKVISTLLDPTLLRVDHSCLRLLELKFDPPTAPSLAELGQLWRSWNTQLERAAPGGVAQEIVPFLGQLCDQMIHGQIKTPDHLLDLLDQALSHEGQFQIRQVQIATCTDQGPSAREMRMLAIRRVGRVL
;
A
#
# COMPACT_ATOMS: atom_id res chain seq x y z
N MET A 1 -20.11 -9.59 16.97
CA MET A 1 -19.29 -8.38 17.19
C MET A 1 -20.20 -7.18 17.00
N ASP A 2 -20.19 -6.29 17.99
CA ASP A 2 -21.20 -5.26 18.27
C ASP A 2 -21.10 -4.08 17.29
N ASN A 3 -21.46 -4.31 16.02
CA ASN A 3 -21.39 -3.32 14.93
C ASN A 3 -22.35 -2.13 15.12
N ASP A 4 -23.22 -2.19 16.14
CA ASP A 4 -24.25 -1.19 16.44
C ASP A 4 -23.80 -0.14 17.46
N ARG A 5 -22.63 -0.30 18.10
CA ARG A 5 -22.12 0.74 19.01
C ARG A 5 -21.81 2.02 18.22
N PRO A 6 -22.43 3.17 18.57
CA PRO A 6 -22.21 4.42 17.87
C PRO A 6 -20.86 5.01 18.28
N ILE A 7 -19.83 4.76 17.47
CA ILE A 7 -18.45 5.20 17.72
C ILE A 7 -17.98 6.28 16.76
N LEU A 8 -18.53 6.36 15.54
CA LEU A 8 -18.01 7.20 14.46
C LEU A 8 -18.71 8.56 14.40
N GLN A 9 -17.96 9.62 14.65
CA GLN A 9 -18.46 10.99 14.62
C GLN A 9 -18.66 11.48 13.18
N CYS A 10 -19.82 12.07 12.91
CA CYS A 10 -20.10 12.70 11.62
C CYS A 10 -19.11 13.84 11.35
N PRO A 11 -18.44 13.89 10.17
CA PRO A 11 -17.46 14.93 9.88
C PRO A 11 -18.07 16.30 9.59
N ASN A 12 -19.40 16.37 9.39
CA ASN A 12 -20.09 17.64 9.25
C ASN A 12 -20.09 18.39 10.60
N TYR A 13 -19.38 19.53 10.65
CA TYR A 13 -19.20 20.35 11.84
C TYR A 13 -20.52 20.85 12.46
N LEU A 14 -21.59 21.00 11.68
CA LEU A 14 -22.92 21.37 12.19
C LEU A 14 -23.69 20.18 12.80
N CYS A 15 -23.30 18.96 12.47
CA CYS A 15 -24.01 17.75 12.87
C CYS A 15 -23.32 17.02 14.02
N GLN A 16 -22.08 16.58 13.81
CA GLN A 16 -21.23 15.87 14.77
C GLN A 16 -21.88 14.66 15.50
N ALA A 17 -23.01 14.14 14.99
CA ALA A 17 -23.69 13.00 15.60
C ALA A 17 -22.82 11.73 15.54
N LEU A 18 -22.87 10.90 16.58
CA LEU A 18 -22.23 9.58 16.61
C LEU A 18 -23.03 8.57 15.79
N ASN A 19 -22.33 7.69 15.06
CA ASN A 19 -22.93 6.71 14.17
C ASN A 19 -22.29 5.33 14.41
N PRO A 20 -23.04 4.24 14.22
CA PRO A 20 -22.47 2.91 14.15
C PRO A 20 -21.40 2.81 13.07
N GLU A 21 -20.36 2.01 13.31
CA GLU A 21 -19.25 1.82 12.36
C GLU A 21 -19.75 1.30 11.00
N GLY A 22 -20.78 0.46 10.98
CA GLY A 22 -21.33 -0.10 9.74
C GLY A 22 -21.96 0.93 8.80
N HIS A 23 -22.29 2.13 9.28
CA HIS A 23 -22.99 3.13 8.49
C HIS A 23 -22.08 3.81 7.46
N LYS A 24 -22.56 3.92 6.21
CA LYS A 24 -21.88 4.68 5.14
C LYS A 24 -22.23 6.17 5.15
N PHE A 25 -23.39 6.51 5.72
CA PHE A 25 -23.91 7.87 5.78
C PHE A 25 -24.41 8.16 7.19
N CYS A 26 -24.26 9.40 7.64
CA CYS A 26 -24.75 9.83 8.94
C CYS A 26 -26.27 9.62 9.03
N HIS A 27 -26.72 9.02 10.12
CA HIS A 27 -28.15 8.75 10.33
C HIS A 27 -28.98 10.05 10.45
N LYS A 28 -28.36 11.14 10.93
CA LYS A 28 -29.02 12.44 11.15
C LYS A 28 -29.00 13.37 9.94
N CYS A 29 -27.86 13.52 9.28
CA CYS A 29 -27.67 14.54 8.23
C CYS A 29 -27.28 13.98 6.85
N ARG A 30 -27.15 12.66 6.72
CA ARG A 30 -26.79 11.96 5.48
C ARG A 30 -25.41 12.29 4.88
N THR A 31 -24.59 13.10 5.55
CA THR A 31 -23.18 13.29 5.18
C THR A 31 -22.46 11.92 5.12
N PRO A 32 -21.65 11.65 4.08
CA PRO A 32 -20.83 10.44 4.02
C PRO A 32 -19.93 10.31 5.25
N LEU A 33 -19.83 9.10 5.78
CA LEU A 33 -19.00 8.79 6.94
C LEU A 33 -17.68 8.17 6.46
N PRO A 34 -16.56 8.92 6.43
CA PRO A 34 -15.27 8.33 6.13
C PRO A 34 -14.86 7.41 7.29
N LYS A 35 -14.27 6.27 6.96
CA LYS A 35 -13.60 5.37 7.92
C LYS A 35 -12.14 5.36 7.52
N LEU A 36 -11.35 6.11 8.28
CA LEU A 36 -9.93 6.24 8.08
C LEU A 36 -9.22 5.20 8.95
N PHE A 37 -8.73 4.14 8.30
CA PHE A 37 -7.87 3.17 8.97
C PHE A 37 -6.43 3.67 8.94
N LEU A 38 -5.76 3.56 10.07
CA LEU A 38 -4.40 4.02 10.29
C LEU A 38 -3.53 2.84 10.72
N TRP A 39 -2.28 2.84 10.27
CA TRP A 39 -1.25 1.97 10.81
C TRP A 39 -0.56 2.64 11.99
N ALA A 40 -0.36 1.92 13.09
CA ALA A 40 0.19 2.46 14.33
C ALA A 40 1.54 1.80 14.65
N VAL A 41 2.61 2.57 14.53
CA VAL A 41 3.97 2.13 14.85
C VAL A 41 4.20 2.26 16.36
N GLY A 42 4.62 1.17 17.00
CA GLY A 42 4.85 1.13 18.45
C GLY A 42 3.58 0.95 19.30
N LEU A 43 2.50 0.44 18.70
CA LEU A 43 1.27 0.11 19.42
C LEU A 43 1.44 -1.18 20.22
N GLU A 44 1.96 -1.08 21.45
CA GLU A 44 2.19 -2.22 22.34
C GLU A 44 1.27 -2.18 23.57
N GLY A 45 0.73 -3.33 23.95
CA GLY A 45 -0.06 -3.49 25.19
C GLY A 45 -1.51 -2.99 25.12
N TYR A 46 -2.00 -2.60 23.94
CA TYR A 46 -3.39 -2.21 23.72
C TYR A 46 -4.26 -3.41 23.35
N ARG A 47 -5.53 -3.38 23.78
CA ARG A 47 -6.50 -4.45 23.50
C ARG A 47 -7.43 -4.07 22.37
N LEU A 48 -7.89 -5.08 21.63
CA LEU A 48 -8.96 -4.90 20.64
C LEU A 48 -10.17 -4.18 21.26
N GLY A 49 -10.64 -3.11 20.62
CA GLY A 49 -11.76 -2.30 21.08
C GLY A 49 -11.39 -1.19 22.09
N GLU A 50 -10.12 -1.09 22.51
CA GLU A 50 -9.63 0.02 23.31
C GLU A 50 -9.53 1.31 22.47
N VAL A 51 -9.67 2.48 23.10
CA VAL A 51 -9.57 3.78 22.44
C VAL A 51 -8.29 4.49 22.90
N LEU A 52 -7.41 4.79 21.94
CA LEU A 52 -6.18 5.55 22.13
C LEU A 52 -6.47 7.05 21.96
N GLY A 53 -6.03 7.87 22.93
CA GLY A 53 -6.09 9.33 22.86
C GLY A 53 -7.50 9.89 22.63
N ASP A 54 -8.53 9.23 23.18
CA ASP A 54 -9.95 9.57 23.02
C ASP A 54 -10.45 9.65 21.56
N ARG A 55 -9.72 9.08 20.59
CA ARG A 55 -10.01 9.23 19.16
C ARG A 55 -9.81 7.97 18.34
N TYR A 56 -8.79 7.18 18.62
CA TYR A 56 -8.40 6.08 17.73
C TYR A 56 -8.80 4.74 18.32
N LEU A 57 -9.76 4.05 17.69
CA LEU A 57 -10.23 2.74 18.14
C LEU A 57 -9.30 1.64 17.63
N VAL A 58 -8.84 0.75 18.52
CA VAL A 58 -8.02 -0.42 18.17
C VAL A 58 -8.87 -1.46 17.45
N LYS A 59 -8.53 -1.74 16.20
CA LYS A 59 -9.24 -2.70 15.31
C LYS A 59 -8.47 -4.00 15.08
N ALA A 60 -7.14 -3.96 15.17
CA ALA A 60 -6.23 -5.10 15.18
C ALA A 60 -4.88 -4.66 15.77
N ASP A 61 -3.89 -5.57 15.82
CA ASP A 61 -2.60 -5.38 16.49
C ASP A 61 -1.96 -4.00 16.26
N GLN A 62 -1.92 -3.51 15.03
CA GLN A 62 -1.37 -2.20 14.66
C GLN A 62 -2.34 -1.37 13.81
N ILE A 63 -3.62 -1.77 13.75
CA ILE A 63 -4.63 -1.08 12.94
C ILE A 63 -5.58 -0.33 13.85
N LEU A 64 -5.68 0.97 13.62
CA LEU A 64 -6.60 1.86 14.31
C LEU A 64 -7.66 2.39 13.34
N LEU A 65 -8.84 2.69 13.86
CA LEU A 65 -9.87 3.48 13.17
C LEU A 65 -9.95 4.86 13.81
N ASP A 66 -9.76 5.92 13.01
CA ASP A 66 -10.07 7.28 13.46
C ASP A 66 -11.60 7.43 13.61
N THR A 67 -12.05 7.61 14.85
CA THR A 67 -13.47 7.78 15.16
C THR A 67 -13.96 9.22 15.00
N LYS A 68 -13.05 10.19 14.80
CA LYS A 68 -13.35 11.62 14.70
C LYS A 68 -12.64 12.27 13.50
N PRO A 69 -12.74 11.72 12.28
CA PRO A 69 -11.95 12.18 11.12
C PRO A 69 -12.28 13.60 10.65
N GLY A 70 -13.45 14.15 11.02
CA GLY A 70 -13.80 15.54 10.72
C GLY A 70 -13.30 16.56 11.75
N LEU A 71 -12.70 16.11 12.86
CA LEU A 71 -12.10 17.01 13.83
C LEU A 71 -10.61 17.23 13.50
N PRO A 72 -10.09 18.46 13.69
CA PRO A 72 -8.67 18.73 13.60
C PRO A 72 -7.85 17.77 14.46
N LEU A 73 -6.65 17.43 13.99
CA LEU A 73 -5.70 16.64 14.76
C LEU A 73 -5.12 17.50 15.88
N GLU A 74 -5.09 16.95 17.09
CA GLU A 74 -4.33 17.54 18.19
C GLU A 74 -2.88 17.08 18.03
N MET A 75 -1.96 18.04 17.84
CA MET A 75 -0.54 17.75 17.68
C MET A 75 0.16 17.93 19.03
N PRO A 76 0.68 16.87 19.67
CA PRO A 76 1.19 16.95 21.04
C PRO A 76 2.50 17.75 21.21
N GLY A 77 3.06 18.32 20.15
CA GLY A 77 4.30 19.09 20.17
C GLY A 77 5.07 19.01 18.86
N GLU A 78 6.40 19.08 18.94
CA GLU A 78 7.31 18.86 17.81
C GLU A 78 7.48 17.35 17.57
N PRO A 79 7.42 16.86 16.32
CA PRO A 79 7.63 15.45 16.02
C PRO A 79 9.10 15.06 16.28
N PRO A 80 9.37 13.81 16.71
CA PRO A 80 10.71 13.25 16.70
C PRO A 80 11.39 13.40 15.33
N ARG A 81 12.64 13.91 15.32
CA ARG A 81 13.39 14.20 14.09
C ARG A 81 13.55 13.03 13.13
N HIS A 82 13.59 11.80 13.64
CA HIS A 82 13.71 10.63 12.79
C HIS A 82 12.48 10.43 11.90
N TRP A 83 11.32 11.00 12.23
CA TRP A 83 10.15 10.96 11.34
C TRP A 83 10.24 11.91 10.14
N GLU A 84 11.24 12.81 10.09
CA GLU A 84 11.49 13.65 8.91
C GLU A 84 11.63 12.83 7.63
N SER A 85 12.11 11.58 7.70
CA SER A 85 12.21 10.67 6.56
C SER A 85 10.88 10.49 5.85
N TYR A 86 9.76 10.36 6.57
CA TYR A 86 8.42 10.28 5.96
C TYR A 86 8.07 11.56 5.19
N LEU A 87 8.38 12.73 5.76
CA LEU A 87 8.09 14.02 5.14
C LEU A 87 8.93 14.23 3.87
N ARG A 88 10.20 13.85 3.90
CA ARG A 88 11.11 13.94 2.74
C ARG A 88 10.73 12.94 1.64
N LEU A 89 10.14 11.81 2.01
CA LEU A 89 9.64 10.78 1.09
C LEU A 89 8.21 11.03 0.58
N PHE A 90 7.59 12.19 0.88
CA PHE A 90 6.27 12.56 0.36
C PHE A 90 6.11 12.44 -1.17
N PRO A 91 7.12 12.73 -2.02
CA PRO A 91 7.04 12.50 -3.46
C PRO A 91 6.71 11.04 -3.83
N TYR A 92 7.04 10.09 -2.95
CA TYR A 92 6.83 8.65 -3.11
C TYR A 92 5.59 8.14 -2.35
N ARG A 93 4.64 9.02 -1.98
CA ARG A 93 3.44 8.67 -1.18
C ARG A 93 2.52 7.59 -1.76
N LEU A 94 2.69 7.24 -3.04
CA LEU A 94 2.03 6.08 -3.62
C LEU A 94 2.58 4.77 -3.04
N HIS A 95 3.84 4.73 -2.64
CA HIS A 95 4.52 3.57 -2.06
C HIS A 95 4.74 3.73 -0.55
N VAL A 96 5.02 4.95 -0.08
CA VAL A 96 5.40 5.25 1.31
C VAL A 96 4.20 5.84 2.06
N PRO A 97 3.78 5.27 3.20
CA PRO A 97 2.70 5.83 4.00
C PRO A 97 3.11 7.18 4.57
N GLN A 98 2.13 8.01 4.94
CA GLN A 98 2.37 9.39 5.38
C GLN A 98 2.00 9.55 6.85
N ILE A 99 2.65 10.51 7.51
CA ILE A 99 2.33 10.83 8.91
C ILE A 99 0.92 11.42 8.96
N HIS A 100 0.04 10.71 9.65
CA HIS A 100 -1.26 11.23 10.03
C HIS A 100 -1.13 12.06 11.31
N GLY A 101 -0.43 11.54 12.31
CA GLY A 101 -0.22 12.21 13.60
C GLY A 101 0.50 11.29 14.57
N TRP A 102 0.51 11.63 15.86
CA TRP A 102 1.04 10.74 16.90
C TRP A 102 0.36 10.96 18.23
N VAL A 103 0.45 9.95 19.10
CA VAL A 103 -0.14 9.99 20.44
C VAL A 103 0.94 9.74 21.48
N CYS A 104 0.92 10.55 22.54
CA CYS A 104 1.78 10.39 23.71
C CYS A 104 0.92 9.97 24.90
N GLU A 105 0.88 8.68 25.24
CA GLU A 105 0.06 8.21 26.36
C GLU A 105 0.85 8.16 27.67
N LYS A 106 0.52 9.10 28.57
CA LYS A 106 1.15 9.19 29.89
C LYS A 106 0.87 7.91 30.69
N GLY A 107 1.93 7.21 31.11
CA GLY A 107 1.84 6.07 32.03
C GLY A 107 1.83 4.68 31.39
N ARG A 108 1.78 4.55 30.05
CA ARG A 108 1.97 3.27 29.35
C ARG A 108 3.31 3.17 28.63
N SER A 109 3.70 4.22 27.92
CA SER A 109 4.97 4.25 27.19
C SER A 109 5.54 5.66 27.22
N ASN A 110 6.87 5.74 27.29
CA ASN A 110 7.59 7.00 27.13
C ASN A 110 7.85 7.34 25.65
N SER A 111 7.58 6.40 24.74
CA SER A 111 7.75 6.59 23.31
C SER A 111 6.40 6.95 22.67
N PRO A 112 6.37 7.95 21.77
CA PRO A 112 5.14 8.31 21.07
C PRO A 112 4.75 7.20 20.08
N ILE A 113 3.45 6.96 19.93
CA ILE A 113 2.89 6.05 18.94
C ILE A 113 2.66 6.85 17.66
N LEU A 114 3.36 6.50 16.58
CA LEU A 114 3.22 7.14 15.28
C LEU A 114 2.01 6.57 14.55
N LEU A 115 1.16 7.45 14.03
CA LEU A 115 -0.01 7.09 13.23
C LEU A 115 0.26 7.42 11.77
N LEU A 116 0.13 6.41 10.92
CA LEU A 116 0.37 6.49 9.49
C LEU A 116 -0.93 6.35 8.70
N GLU A 117 -1.18 7.29 7.81
CA GLU A 117 -2.22 7.21 6.78
C GLU A 117 -1.64 6.71 5.45
N GLY A 118 -2.51 6.17 4.58
CA GLY A 118 -2.08 5.63 3.29
C GLY A 118 -1.25 4.34 3.38
N ALA A 119 -1.17 3.73 4.57
CA ALA A 119 -0.69 2.37 4.74
C ALA A 119 -1.54 1.39 3.90
N PRO A 120 -0.99 0.25 3.47
CA PRO A 120 -1.68 -0.76 2.65
C PRO A 120 -2.74 -1.53 3.46
N ILE A 121 -3.81 -0.82 3.81
CA ILE A 121 -5.01 -1.30 4.49
C ILE A 121 -6.19 -1.11 3.54
N PHE A 122 -7.03 -2.14 3.39
CA PHE A 122 -8.19 -2.05 2.51
C PHE A 122 -9.17 -0.95 2.98
N PRO A 123 -9.59 -0.04 2.08
CA PRO A 123 -10.60 0.95 2.39
C PRO A 123 -12.00 0.34 2.49
N ILE A 124 -12.98 1.16 2.86
CA ILE A 124 -14.39 0.76 2.88
C ILE A 124 -14.83 0.33 1.49
N GLY A 125 -15.64 -0.74 1.44
CA GLY A 125 -16.30 -1.16 0.20
C GLY A 125 -15.49 -2.16 -0.59
N GLU A 126 -14.22 -2.39 -0.23
CA GLU A 126 -13.43 -3.47 -0.79
C GLU A 126 -13.96 -4.82 -0.35
N ARG A 127 -14.11 -5.71 -1.33
CA ARG A 127 -14.72 -7.03 -1.17
C ARG A 127 -13.91 -8.04 -1.95
N GLN A 128 -13.57 -9.14 -1.30
CA GLN A 128 -13.07 -10.31 -2.01
C GLN A 128 -14.26 -11.12 -2.52
N ALA A 129 -14.28 -11.38 -3.83
CA ALA A 129 -15.17 -12.37 -4.40
C ALA A 129 -14.56 -13.75 -4.13
N ASP A 130 -15.08 -14.45 -3.12
CA ASP A 130 -14.86 -15.89 -3.00
C ASP A 130 -15.94 -16.59 -3.83
N ALA A 131 -15.54 -17.46 -4.76
CA ALA A 131 -16.46 -18.20 -5.61
C ALA A 131 -17.38 -19.17 -4.84
N ARG A 132 -17.11 -19.41 -3.53
CA ARG A 132 -17.84 -20.38 -2.70
C ARG A 132 -18.43 -19.80 -1.41
N LEU A 133 -18.15 -18.54 -1.06
CA LEU A 133 -18.64 -17.88 0.15
C LEU A 133 -19.25 -16.50 -0.16
N ALA A 134 -20.13 -16.03 0.71
CA ALA A 134 -20.63 -14.66 0.64
C ALA A 134 -19.45 -13.67 0.66
N SER A 135 -19.51 -12.61 -0.15
CA SER A 135 -18.44 -11.59 -0.25
C SER A 135 -18.00 -11.11 1.14
N VAL A 136 -16.72 -11.29 1.46
CA VAL A 136 -16.15 -10.85 2.75
C VAL A 136 -15.75 -9.38 2.62
N GLU A 137 -16.16 -8.55 3.56
CA GLU A 137 -15.73 -7.15 3.65
C GLU A 137 -14.29 -7.09 4.13
N LEU A 138 -13.41 -6.51 3.32
CA LEU A 138 -11.98 -6.45 3.60
C LEU A 138 -11.57 -5.19 4.37
N ALA A 139 -12.46 -4.21 4.49
CA ALA A 139 -12.17 -2.93 5.13
C ALA A 139 -11.45 -3.10 6.48
N GLY A 140 -10.33 -2.41 6.65
CA GLY A 140 -9.53 -2.49 7.88
C GLY A 140 -8.61 -3.72 7.99
N HIS A 141 -8.51 -4.56 6.96
CA HIS A 141 -7.49 -5.61 6.86
C HIS A 141 -6.29 -5.14 6.05
N LEU A 142 -5.11 -5.68 6.34
CA LEU A 142 -3.92 -5.44 5.52
C LEU A 142 -4.10 -6.00 4.10
N MET A 143 -3.56 -5.28 3.13
CA MET A 143 -3.38 -5.80 1.79
C MET A 143 -2.37 -6.97 1.81
N PRO A 144 -2.40 -7.84 0.78
CA PRO A 144 -1.54 -9.02 0.73
C PRO A 144 -0.06 -8.67 0.78
N GLU A 145 0.72 -9.55 1.38
CA GLU A 145 2.19 -9.50 1.29
C GLU A 145 2.63 -9.76 -0.14
N LEU A 146 3.68 -9.07 -0.59
CA LEU A 146 4.23 -9.28 -1.92
C LEU A 146 4.56 -10.75 -2.17
N THR A 147 5.22 -11.39 -1.19
CA THR A 147 5.65 -12.79 -1.26
C THR A 147 4.47 -13.76 -1.36
N SER A 148 3.32 -13.44 -0.75
CA SER A 148 2.12 -14.27 -0.82
C SER A 148 1.54 -14.37 -2.23
N LEU A 149 1.69 -13.32 -3.04
CA LEU A 149 1.23 -13.26 -4.42
C LEU A 149 2.32 -13.51 -5.45
N TRP A 150 3.58 -13.56 -5.03
CA TRP A 150 4.75 -13.71 -5.90
C TRP A 150 4.65 -14.91 -6.83
N GLY A 151 4.42 -16.11 -6.27
CA GLY A 151 4.31 -17.37 -7.02
C GLY A 151 3.01 -17.54 -7.82
N GLN A 152 2.05 -16.64 -7.65
CA GLN A 152 0.76 -16.66 -8.34
C GLN A 152 0.70 -15.60 -9.45
N SER A 153 1.73 -14.77 -9.57
CA SER A 153 1.75 -13.61 -10.44
C SER A 153 2.46 -13.90 -11.76
N PHE A 154 1.95 -13.31 -12.84
CA PHE A 154 2.58 -13.38 -14.15
C PHE A 154 3.92 -12.62 -14.18
N PRO A 155 4.88 -12.98 -15.06
CA PRO A 155 6.22 -12.38 -15.13
C PRO A 155 6.23 -10.87 -15.19
N LEU A 156 5.37 -10.26 -16.01
CA LEU A 156 5.28 -8.79 -16.10
C LEU A 156 4.91 -8.15 -14.75
N ARG A 157 4.05 -8.80 -13.95
CA ARG A 157 3.67 -8.30 -12.62
C ARG A 157 4.84 -8.40 -11.64
N GLN A 158 5.53 -9.53 -11.64
CA GLN A 158 6.72 -9.78 -10.82
C GLN A 158 7.82 -8.76 -11.14
N LEU A 159 8.17 -8.59 -12.41
CA LEU A 159 9.13 -7.60 -12.88
C LEU A 159 8.75 -6.18 -12.47
N ASN A 160 7.46 -5.82 -12.60
CA ASN A 160 6.99 -4.49 -12.24
C ASN A 160 7.13 -4.20 -10.73
N TRP A 161 6.98 -5.21 -9.86
CA TRP A 161 7.25 -5.04 -8.44
C TRP A 161 8.74 -4.92 -8.13
N LEU A 162 9.60 -5.73 -8.77
CA LEU A 162 11.06 -5.62 -8.63
C LEU A 162 11.56 -4.24 -9.10
N TRP A 163 11.01 -3.73 -10.20
CA TRP A 163 11.30 -2.40 -10.72
C TRP A 163 10.93 -1.31 -9.72
N GLN A 164 9.73 -1.39 -9.11
CA GLN A 164 9.33 -0.43 -8.06
C GLN A 164 10.24 -0.50 -6.84
N MET A 165 10.65 -1.70 -6.41
CA MET A 165 11.63 -1.85 -5.34
C MET A 165 12.97 -1.18 -5.70
N ALA A 166 13.48 -1.41 -6.91
CA ALA A 166 14.70 -0.78 -7.39
C ALA A 166 14.58 0.76 -7.48
N ALA A 167 13.44 1.27 -7.95
CA ALA A 167 13.16 2.70 -8.07
C ALA A 167 13.11 3.40 -6.70
N LEU A 168 12.67 2.68 -5.67
CA LEU A 168 12.67 3.16 -4.28
C LEU A 168 14.04 3.06 -3.60
N TRP A 169 15.02 2.40 -4.20
CA TRP A 169 16.30 2.16 -3.54
C TRP A 169 17.05 3.46 -3.19
N GLN A 170 17.30 4.30 -4.18
CA GLN A 170 18.01 5.56 -3.99
C GLN A 170 17.31 6.53 -3.01
N PRO A 171 15.99 6.80 -3.11
CA PRO A 171 15.33 7.70 -2.18
C PRO A 171 15.31 7.16 -0.74
N LEU A 172 15.07 5.86 -0.52
CA LEU A 172 15.09 5.29 0.83
C LEU A 172 16.50 5.23 1.43
N SER A 173 17.52 4.96 0.59
CA SER A 173 18.92 4.98 1.03
C SER A 173 19.36 6.38 1.47
N SER A 174 18.94 7.42 0.73
CA SER A 174 19.24 8.82 1.07
C SER A 174 18.67 9.22 2.43
N GLU A 175 17.54 8.61 2.81
CA GLU A 175 16.84 8.83 4.09
C GLU A 175 17.19 7.79 5.17
N LYS A 176 18.17 6.90 4.91
CA LYS A 176 18.65 5.86 5.84
C LYS A 176 17.54 4.91 6.33
N VAL A 177 16.65 4.53 5.43
CA VAL A 177 15.53 3.62 5.68
C VAL A 177 15.44 2.51 4.62
N ILE A 178 16.56 2.18 3.95
CA ILE A 178 16.55 1.19 2.87
C ILE A 178 16.27 -0.24 3.36
N SER A 179 16.56 -0.52 4.62
CA SER A 179 16.24 -1.78 5.32
C SER A 179 14.75 -2.13 5.24
N THR A 180 13.89 -1.13 5.02
CA THR A 180 12.46 -1.34 4.74
C THR A 180 12.23 -2.28 3.55
N LEU A 181 13.02 -2.16 2.48
CA LEU A 181 12.89 -3.02 1.28
C LEU A 181 13.42 -4.43 1.50
N LEU A 182 14.21 -4.65 2.56
CA LEU A 182 14.80 -5.94 2.87
C LEU A 182 13.97 -6.76 3.85
N ASP A 183 12.86 -6.21 4.34
CA ASP A 183 11.94 -6.85 5.28
C ASP A 183 10.62 -7.22 4.58
N PRO A 184 10.42 -8.49 4.19
CA PRO A 184 9.21 -8.91 3.48
C PRO A 184 7.90 -8.62 4.24
N THR A 185 7.95 -8.52 5.56
CA THR A 185 6.75 -8.27 6.38
C THR A 185 6.19 -6.85 6.18
N LEU A 186 7.05 -5.92 5.75
CA LEU A 186 6.73 -4.53 5.45
C LEU A 186 6.31 -4.32 3.99
N LEU A 187 6.46 -5.33 3.12
CA LEU A 187 6.17 -5.25 1.70
C LEU A 187 4.78 -5.79 1.37
N ARG A 188 3.86 -4.89 1.04
CA ARG A 188 2.50 -5.22 0.60
C ARG A 188 2.30 -4.85 -0.86
N VAL A 189 1.23 -5.37 -1.45
CA VAL A 189 0.87 -5.05 -2.84
C VAL A 189 -0.59 -4.66 -2.96
N ASP A 190 -0.81 -3.56 -3.68
CA ASP A 190 -2.11 -3.09 -4.14
C ASP A 190 -2.16 -3.30 -5.66
N HIS A 191 -2.60 -4.48 -6.07
CA HIS A 191 -2.53 -4.94 -7.46
C HIS A 191 -1.11 -4.83 -8.06
N SER A 192 -0.86 -3.87 -8.97
CA SER A 192 0.48 -3.61 -9.53
C SER A 192 1.37 -2.78 -8.62
N CYS A 193 0.82 -2.08 -7.63
CA CYS A 193 1.57 -1.12 -6.84
C CYS A 193 2.21 -1.81 -5.63
N LEU A 194 3.53 -1.65 -5.49
CA LEU A 194 4.23 -1.99 -4.26
C LEU A 194 3.90 -0.93 -3.19
N ARG A 195 3.62 -1.37 -1.96
CA ARG A 195 3.28 -0.49 -0.84
C ARG A 195 4.09 -0.89 0.39
N LEU A 196 4.66 0.09 1.06
CA LEU A 196 5.37 -0.09 2.32
C LEU A 196 4.38 0.08 3.49
N LEU A 197 4.51 -0.75 4.51
CA LEU A 197 3.66 -0.68 5.69
C LEU A 197 4.09 0.44 6.65
N GLU A 198 5.40 0.57 6.83
CA GLU A 198 6.09 1.59 7.63
C GLU A 198 7.56 1.65 7.17
N LEU A 199 8.31 2.65 7.64
CA LEU A 199 9.75 2.79 7.42
C LEU A 199 10.54 2.12 8.55
N LYS A 200 11.54 1.34 8.18
CA LYS A 200 12.53 0.73 9.06
C LYS A 200 13.87 1.43 8.89
N PHE A 201 14.37 2.01 9.98
CA PHE A 201 15.67 2.68 9.99
C PHE A 201 16.82 1.70 9.82
N ASP A 202 17.82 2.15 9.08
CA ASP A 202 18.99 1.33 8.77
C ASP A 202 19.85 1.08 10.01
N PRO A 203 20.51 -0.09 10.09
CA PRO A 203 21.62 -0.28 11.01
C PRO A 203 22.78 0.65 10.64
N PRO A 204 23.82 0.77 11.50
CA PRO A 204 24.96 1.66 11.23
C PRO A 204 25.65 1.43 9.88
N THR A 205 25.65 0.18 9.40
CA THR A 205 26.11 -0.16 8.05
C THR A 205 24.93 -0.18 7.11
N ALA A 206 24.91 0.71 6.12
CA ALA A 206 23.83 0.78 5.15
C ALA A 206 23.75 -0.51 4.32
N PRO A 207 22.54 -1.07 4.12
CA PRO A 207 22.37 -2.21 3.25
C PRO A 207 22.80 -1.96 1.80
N SER A 208 23.22 -3.03 1.15
CA SER A 208 23.79 -3.05 -0.19
C SER A 208 22.86 -3.71 -1.21
N LEU A 209 23.07 -3.41 -2.50
CA LEU A 209 22.35 -4.10 -3.58
C LEU A 209 22.61 -5.61 -3.57
N ALA A 210 23.74 -6.08 -3.06
CA ALA A 210 24.00 -7.50 -2.89
C ALA A 210 23.00 -8.16 -1.92
N GLU A 211 22.64 -7.48 -0.82
CA GLU A 211 21.64 -7.98 0.14
C GLU A 211 20.23 -8.00 -0.47
N LEU A 212 19.89 -7.01 -1.31
CA LEU A 212 18.65 -7.07 -2.11
C LEU A 212 18.66 -8.27 -3.07
N GLY A 213 19.78 -8.52 -3.73
CA GLY A 213 19.96 -9.67 -4.62
C GLY A 213 19.82 -11.00 -3.88
N GLN A 214 20.30 -11.09 -2.63
CA GLN A 214 20.09 -12.27 -1.78
C GLN A 214 18.62 -12.47 -1.42
N LEU A 215 17.91 -11.39 -1.09
CA LEU A 215 16.48 -11.45 -0.83
C LEU A 215 15.72 -11.97 -2.06
N TRP A 216 15.97 -11.38 -3.23
CA TRP A 216 15.32 -11.79 -4.48
C TRP A 216 15.70 -13.21 -4.91
N ARG A 217 16.95 -13.65 -4.65
CA ARG A 217 17.36 -15.05 -4.83
C ARG A 217 16.48 -15.99 -4.01
N SER A 218 16.15 -15.62 -2.76
CA SER A 218 15.28 -16.45 -1.92
C SER A 218 13.89 -16.63 -2.52
N TRP A 219 13.33 -15.58 -3.12
CA TRP A 219 12.05 -15.64 -3.83
C TRP A 219 12.15 -16.45 -5.12
N ASN A 220 13.27 -16.35 -5.83
CA ASN A 220 13.54 -17.17 -7.02
C ASN A 220 13.59 -18.67 -6.70
N THR A 221 14.29 -19.05 -5.62
CA THR A 221 14.37 -20.44 -5.16
C THR A 221 13.00 -20.98 -4.74
N GLN A 222 12.11 -20.13 -4.21
CA GLN A 222 10.72 -20.54 -3.93
C GLN A 222 9.95 -20.87 -5.21
N LEU A 223 10.13 -20.07 -6.28
CA LEU A 223 9.52 -20.35 -7.58
C LEU A 223 10.05 -21.66 -8.21
N GLU A 224 11.35 -21.91 -8.13
CA GLU A 224 11.98 -23.14 -8.64
C GLU A 224 11.44 -24.40 -7.96
N ARG A 225 11.11 -24.32 -6.67
CA ARG A 225 10.56 -25.44 -5.89
C ARG A 225 9.06 -25.66 -6.13
N ALA A 226 8.36 -24.68 -6.71
CA ALA A 226 6.96 -24.82 -7.05
C ALA A 226 6.76 -25.80 -8.23
N ALA A 227 5.52 -26.25 -8.44
CA ALA A 227 5.21 -27.22 -9.50
C ALA A 227 5.69 -26.70 -10.88
N PRO A 228 6.45 -27.50 -11.65
CA PRO A 228 7.03 -27.05 -12.92
C PRO A 228 5.95 -26.72 -13.95
N GLY A 229 6.20 -25.70 -14.77
CA GLY A 229 5.34 -25.31 -15.89
C GLY A 229 4.30 -24.23 -15.57
N GLY A 230 4.39 -23.60 -14.39
CA GLY A 230 3.57 -22.43 -14.05
C GLY A 230 4.08 -21.15 -14.72
N VAL A 231 3.18 -20.28 -15.15
CA VAL A 231 3.54 -19.00 -15.83
C VAL A 231 4.43 -18.11 -14.96
N ALA A 232 4.30 -18.19 -13.63
CA ALA A 232 5.14 -17.48 -12.67
C ALA A 232 6.63 -17.91 -12.69
N GLN A 233 6.97 -19.05 -13.30
CA GLN A 233 8.34 -19.58 -13.38
C GLN A 233 9.13 -19.04 -14.58
N GLU A 234 8.50 -18.38 -15.54
CA GLU A 234 9.17 -17.88 -16.75
C GLU A 234 10.24 -16.83 -16.42
N ILE A 235 10.09 -16.09 -15.31
CA ILE A 235 11.07 -15.10 -14.84
C ILE A 235 12.33 -15.73 -14.24
N VAL A 236 12.30 -17.01 -13.86
CA VAL A 236 13.33 -17.64 -13.01
C VAL A 236 14.75 -17.55 -13.59
N PRO A 237 14.99 -17.82 -14.89
CA PRO A 237 16.33 -17.72 -15.46
C PRO A 237 16.88 -16.29 -15.44
N PHE A 238 16.04 -15.31 -15.81
CA PHE A 238 16.39 -13.90 -15.79
C PHE A 238 16.70 -13.43 -14.36
N LEU A 239 15.80 -13.71 -13.41
CA LEU A 239 15.97 -13.30 -12.02
C LEU A 239 17.19 -13.97 -11.38
N GLY A 240 17.46 -15.23 -11.71
CA GLY A 240 18.68 -15.92 -11.28
C GLY A 240 19.94 -15.18 -11.72
N GLN A 241 20.04 -14.83 -13.01
CA GLN A 241 21.18 -14.07 -13.53
C GLN A 241 21.29 -12.68 -12.90
N LEU A 242 20.18 -11.95 -12.79
CA LEU A 242 20.16 -10.62 -12.21
C LEU A 242 20.66 -10.65 -10.75
N CYS A 243 20.16 -11.57 -9.95
CA CYS A 243 20.61 -11.76 -8.57
C CYS A 243 22.11 -12.11 -8.50
N ASP A 244 22.65 -12.88 -9.44
CA ASP A 244 24.08 -13.22 -9.44
C ASP A 244 24.92 -11.99 -9.72
N GLN A 245 24.49 -11.16 -10.68
CA GLN A 245 25.16 -9.89 -10.98
C GLN A 245 25.14 -8.92 -9.80
N MET A 246 24.02 -8.85 -9.05
CA MET A 246 23.91 -8.02 -7.84
C MET A 246 24.82 -8.53 -6.72
N ILE A 247 24.77 -9.83 -6.42
CA ILE A 247 25.53 -10.46 -5.32
C ILE A 247 27.04 -10.36 -5.57
N HIS A 248 27.49 -10.54 -6.82
CA HIS A 248 28.91 -10.44 -7.19
C HIS A 248 29.37 -9.01 -7.48
N GLY A 249 28.53 -7.98 -7.25
CA GLY A 249 28.90 -6.57 -7.39
C GLY A 249 29.11 -6.10 -8.84
N GLN A 250 28.54 -6.81 -9.82
CA GLN A 250 28.54 -6.43 -11.24
C GLN A 250 27.54 -5.29 -11.49
N ILE A 251 26.45 -5.25 -10.72
CA ILE A 251 25.51 -4.13 -10.68
C ILE A 251 25.95 -3.17 -9.57
N LYS A 252 26.56 -2.05 -9.96
CA LYS A 252 27.19 -1.09 -9.05
C LYS A 252 26.26 0.04 -8.59
N THR A 253 25.21 0.33 -9.36
CA THR A 253 24.30 1.45 -9.10
C THR A 253 22.84 1.01 -9.22
N PRO A 254 21.92 1.67 -8.49
CA PRO A 254 20.49 1.44 -8.66
C PRO A 254 20.00 1.74 -10.08
N ASP A 255 20.58 2.74 -10.75
CA ASP A 255 20.22 3.08 -12.13
C ASP A 255 20.54 1.93 -13.10
N HIS A 256 21.70 1.27 -12.94
CA HIS A 256 22.03 0.10 -13.75
C HIS A 256 21.04 -1.06 -13.50
N LEU A 257 20.59 -1.24 -12.25
CA LEU A 257 19.55 -2.22 -11.92
C LEU A 257 18.22 -1.89 -12.62
N LEU A 258 17.83 -0.61 -12.60
CA LEU A 258 16.62 -0.13 -13.26
C LEU A 258 16.68 -0.36 -14.77
N ASP A 259 17.79 -0.04 -15.42
CA ASP A 259 17.98 -0.24 -16.87
C ASP A 259 17.78 -1.72 -17.28
N LEU A 260 18.32 -2.66 -16.49
CA LEU A 260 18.14 -4.09 -16.74
C LEU A 260 16.69 -4.55 -16.56
N LEU A 261 16.00 -4.02 -15.53
CA LEU A 261 14.59 -4.31 -15.29
C LEU A 261 13.68 -3.69 -16.35
N ASP A 262 13.99 -2.49 -16.83
CA ASP A 262 13.27 -1.82 -17.93
C ASP A 262 13.39 -2.58 -19.25
N GLN A 263 14.58 -3.12 -19.55
CA GLN A 263 14.78 -3.99 -20.71
C GLN A 263 13.93 -5.26 -20.62
N ALA A 264 13.90 -5.90 -19.45
CA ALA A 264 13.08 -7.09 -19.21
C ALA A 264 11.58 -6.79 -19.29
N LEU A 265 11.12 -5.70 -18.68
CA LEU A 265 9.73 -5.24 -18.77
C LEU A 265 9.31 -4.94 -20.21
N SER A 266 10.20 -4.31 -20.99
CA SER A 266 9.96 -4.01 -22.40
C SER A 266 9.84 -5.28 -23.24
N HIS A 267 10.70 -6.27 -22.99
CA HIS A 267 10.63 -7.58 -23.65
C HIS A 267 9.31 -8.30 -23.34
N GLU A 268 8.94 -8.43 -22.06
CA GLU A 268 7.69 -9.07 -21.66
C GLU A 268 6.44 -8.33 -22.16
N GLY A 269 6.51 -7.00 -22.25
CA GLY A 269 5.43 -6.15 -22.74
C GLY A 269 5.09 -6.36 -24.22
N GLN A 270 6.06 -6.76 -25.04
CA GLN A 270 5.88 -6.96 -26.50
C GLN A 270 4.95 -8.13 -26.84
N PHE A 271 4.81 -9.10 -25.93
CA PHE A 271 3.98 -10.29 -26.16
C PHE A 271 2.54 -10.12 -25.65
N GLN A 272 2.18 -8.94 -25.12
CA GLN A 272 0.85 -8.69 -24.58
C GLN A 272 -0.11 -8.06 -25.60
N ILE A 273 -1.17 -8.80 -25.94
CA ILE A 273 -2.32 -8.24 -26.65
C ILE A 273 -3.19 -7.48 -25.64
N ARG A 274 -3.18 -6.14 -25.72
CA ARG A 274 -4.01 -5.29 -24.87
C ARG A 274 -5.32 -4.94 -25.57
N GLN A 275 -6.44 -5.35 -24.98
CA GLN A 275 -7.75 -4.84 -25.37
C GLN A 275 -8.08 -3.61 -24.52
N VAL A 276 -7.79 -2.43 -25.06
CA VAL A 276 -8.13 -1.17 -24.38
C VAL A 276 -9.54 -0.75 -24.81
N GLN A 277 -10.47 -0.71 -23.86
CA GLN A 277 -11.77 -0.08 -24.06
C GLN A 277 -11.73 1.31 -23.43
N ILE A 278 -11.69 2.33 -24.28
CA ILE A 278 -11.71 3.71 -23.82
C ILE A 278 -13.17 4.17 -23.78
N ALA A 279 -13.71 4.36 -22.58
CA ALA A 279 -14.97 5.04 -22.37
C ALA A 279 -14.69 6.51 -22.04
N THR A 280 -15.12 7.43 -22.90
CA THR A 280 -15.06 8.87 -22.61
C THR A 280 -16.47 9.35 -22.30
N CYS A 281 -16.66 9.87 -21.09
CA CYS A 281 -17.82 10.70 -20.76
C CYS A 281 -17.32 12.14 -20.76
N THR A 282 -17.69 12.90 -21.79
CA THR A 282 -17.51 14.35 -21.77
C THR A 282 -18.76 14.95 -21.16
N ASP A 283 -18.60 15.63 -20.03
CA ASP A 283 -19.65 16.50 -19.48
C ASP A 283 -19.71 17.73 -20.39
N GLN A 284 -20.67 17.75 -21.31
CA GLN A 284 -20.99 19.00 -21.98
C GLN A 284 -21.81 19.81 -20.99
N GLY A 285 -21.19 20.87 -20.45
CA GLY A 285 -21.80 21.76 -19.45
C GLY A 285 -23.17 22.31 -19.87
N PRO A 286 -23.81 23.16 -19.04
CA PRO A 286 -25.26 23.40 -19.04
C PRO A 286 -25.88 24.14 -20.26
N SER A 287 -25.32 24.02 -21.46
CA SER A 287 -25.86 24.54 -22.71
C SER A 287 -25.87 23.50 -23.83
N ALA A 288 -26.89 22.64 -23.86
CA ALA A 288 -27.60 22.24 -25.07
C ALA A 288 -28.72 21.25 -24.73
N ARG A 289 -29.97 21.68 -24.97
CA ARG A 289 -31.15 20.83 -25.05
C ARG A 289 -30.93 19.72 -26.09
N GLU A 290 -31.27 18.49 -25.69
CA GLU A 290 -31.74 17.38 -26.52
C GLU A 290 -30.87 16.95 -27.72
N MET A 291 -30.14 15.83 -27.57
CA MET A 291 -30.47 14.56 -28.23
C MET A 291 -29.42 13.48 -27.92
N ARG A 292 -29.91 12.33 -27.47
CA ARG A 292 -29.14 11.09 -27.35
C ARG A 292 -28.71 10.61 -28.74
N MET A 293 -27.41 10.37 -28.92
CA MET A 293 -26.94 9.30 -29.80
C MET A 293 -25.68 8.66 -29.20
N LEU A 294 -25.82 7.41 -28.77
CA LEU A 294 -24.69 6.54 -28.44
C LEU A 294 -23.92 6.26 -29.74
N ALA A 295 -22.73 6.84 -29.90
CA ALA A 295 -21.80 6.42 -30.94
C ALA A 295 -20.77 5.47 -30.32
N ILE A 296 -21.01 4.16 -30.43
CA ILE A 296 -19.97 3.15 -30.16
C ILE A 296 -19.03 3.14 -31.37
N ARG A 297 -17.90 3.85 -31.28
CA ARG A 297 -16.82 3.70 -32.26
C ARG A 297 -15.91 2.54 -31.86
N ARG A 298 -15.94 1.46 -32.64
CA ARG A 298 -14.90 0.42 -32.66
C ARG A 298 -13.73 0.92 -33.50
N VAL A 299 -12.60 1.21 -32.86
CA VAL A 299 -11.26 1.38 -33.48
C VAL A 299 -10.26 1.03 -32.36
N GLY A 300 -9.21 0.22 -32.48
CA GLY A 300 -8.61 -0.61 -33.52
C GLY A 300 -7.56 -1.50 -32.81
N ARG A 301 -7.11 -2.57 -33.47
CA ARG A 301 -6.11 -3.52 -32.96
C ARG A 301 -4.74 -2.82 -32.96
N VAL A 302 -4.05 -2.74 -31.83
CA VAL A 302 -2.61 -2.43 -31.83
C VAL A 302 -1.90 -3.77 -31.74
N LEU A 303 -1.15 -4.09 -32.80
CA LEU A 303 -0.27 -5.26 -32.91
C LEU A 303 1.04 -4.99 -32.17
#